data_AF-A0A519LUM4-F1
#
_entry.id   AF-A0A519LUM4-F1
#
_cell.length_a   1.000
_cell.length_b   1.000
_cell.length_c   1.000
_cell.angle_alpha   90.00
_cell.angle_beta   90.00
_cell.angle_gamma   90.00
#
_symmetry.space_group_name_H-M   'P 1'
#
loop_
_entity.id
_entity.type
_entity.pdbx_description
1 polymer ?
#
loop_
_entity_poly.entity_id
_entity_poly.type
_entity_poly.pdbx_seq_one_letter_code
_entity_poly.pdbx_strand_id
1 'polypeptide(L)'
;GIIEELAHKTNLELSRNFITPFDREDIHALITAIDDVADYMYGAANRMRLYQVEKITKSIRKMTEITLEACQLIQIAIGDLKDMKNLKGIAEACKRINKLENKSDNVFDKAVADIFENETDAKNIIKYKEVLSALESAADKCKGVANVLESIAVKHS
;
A
#
# COMPACT_ATOMS: atom_id res chain seq x y z
N GLY A 1 -13.46 -8.08 -5.89
CA GLY A 1 -12.73 -8.82 -4.84
C GLY A 1 -13.43 -8.65 -3.50
N ILE A 2 -12.96 -9.31 -2.42
CA ILE A 2 -13.52 -9.14 -1.06
C ILE A 2 -13.49 -7.66 -0.62
N ILE A 3 -12.48 -6.90 -1.06
CA ILE A 3 -12.33 -5.50 -0.70
C ILE A 3 -13.28 -4.60 -1.51
N GLU A 4 -13.46 -4.80 -2.82
CA GLU A 4 -14.56 -4.17 -3.57
C GLU A 4 -15.94 -4.44 -2.95
N GLU A 5 -16.18 -5.66 -2.45
CA GLU A 5 -17.45 -5.99 -1.78
C GLU A 5 -17.60 -5.20 -0.45
N LEU A 6 -16.51 -5.08 0.31
CA LEU A 6 -16.47 -4.25 1.53
C LEU A 6 -16.61 -2.74 1.22
N ALA A 7 -16.01 -2.27 0.13
CA ALA A 7 -16.12 -0.89 -0.33
C ALA A 7 -17.56 -0.58 -0.77
N HIS A 8 -18.16 -1.47 -1.56
CA HIS A 8 -19.55 -1.37 -1.98
C HIS A 8 -20.50 -1.41 -0.78
N LYS A 9 -20.28 -2.32 0.17
CA LYS A 9 -21.07 -2.41 1.39
C LYS A 9 -20.93 -1.15 2.25
N THR A 10 -19.72 -0.61 2.40
CA THR A 10 -19.51 0.62 3.17
C THR A 10 -20.18 1.81 2.50
N ASN A 11 -20.14 1.93 1.18
CA ASN A 11 -20.87 2.96 0.44
C ASN A 11 -22.39 2.85 0.63
N LEU A 12 -22.93 1.63 0.63
CA LEU A 12 -24.34 1.39 0.93
C LEU A 12 -24.70 1.77 2.37
N GLU A 13 -23.86 1.43 3.36
CA GLU A 13 -24.07 1.79 4.76
C GLU A 13 -23.96 3.32 4.99
N LEU A 14 -22.99 3.98 4.34
CA LEU A 14 -22.89 5.44 4.32
C LEU A 14 -24.17 6.06 3.76
N SER A 15 -24.71 5.52 2.64
CA SER A 15 -25.96 6.03 2.06
C SER A 15 -27.18 5.92 3.02
N ARG A 16 -27.12 5.02 4.01
CA ARG A 16 -28.21 4.73 4.95
C ARG A 16 -28.07 5.38 6.34
N ASN A 17 -26.85 5.66 6.80
CA ASN A 17 -26.60 6.22 8.14
C ASN A 17 -26.25 7.72 8.11
N PHE A 18 -27.17 8.57 8.58
CA PHE A 18 -27.02 10.04 8.56
C PHE A 18 -25.96 10.61 9.51
N ILE A 19 -25.41 9.81 10.43
CA ILE A 19 -24.36 10.23 11.37
C ILE A 19 -23.11 9.40 11.10
N THR A 20 -22.04 10.05 10.65
CA THR A 20 -20.72 9.45 10.41
C THR A 20 -19.69 10.06 11.37
N PRO A 21 -18.62 9.32 11.75
CA PRO A 21 -17.61 9.83 12.69
C PRO A 21 -16.78 10.99 12.13
N PHE A 22 -16.67 11.09 10.79
CA PHE A 22 -16.09 12.19 10.03
C PHE A 22 -16.68 12.21 8.61
N ASP A 23 -16.18 13.10 7.75
CA ASP A 23 -16.70 13.34 6.40
C ASP A 23 -16.79 12.06 5.55
N ARG A 24 -17.89 11.91 4.80
CA ARG A 24 -18.17 10.70 4.00
C ARG A 24 -17.19 10.55 2.84
N GLU A 25 -16.82 11.67 2.25
CA GLU A 25 -15.86 11.79 1.18
C GLU A 25 -14.49 11.27 1.63
N ASP A 26 -14.11 11.54 2.88
CA ASP A 26 -12.87 11.06 3.47
C ASP A 26 -12.91 9.55 3.75
N ILE A 27 -14.05 9.03 4.23
CA ILE A 27 -14.25 7.58 4.40
C ILE A 27 -14.12 6.87 3.04
N HIS A 28 -14.76 7.40 1.99
CA HIS A 28 -14.67 6.86 0.65
C HIS A 28 -13.22 6.90 0.13
N ALA A 29 -12.54 8.05 0.25
CA ALA A 29 -11.17 8.20 -0.19
C ALA A 29 -10.22 7.21 0.51
N LEU A 30 -10.42 6.99 1.81
CA LEU A 30 -9.63 6.06 2.60
C LEU A 30 -9.84 4.61 2.13
N ILE A 31 -11.08 4.20 1.89
CA ILE A 31 -11.40 2.86 1.40
C ILE A 31 -10.80 2.63 0.02
N THR A 32 -10.97 3.57 -0.91
CA THR A 32 -10.39 3.47 -2.24
C THR A 32 -8.87 3.34 -2.19
N ALA A 33 -8.19 4.16 -1.37
CA ALA A 33 -6.75 4.07 -1.23
C ALA A 33 -6.27 2.74 -0.62
N ILE A 34 -7.06 2.14 0.29
CA ILE A 34 -6.73 0.81 0.86
C ILE A 34 -6.95 -0.30 -0.17
N ASP A 35 -8.01 -0.20 -0.98
CA ASP A 35 -8.29 -1.14 -2.07
C ASP A 35 -7.16 -1.14 -3.11
N ASP A 36 -6.65 0.05 -3.47
CA ASP A 36 -5.47 0.20 -4.33
C ASP A 36 -4.26 -0.60 -3.79
N VAL A 37 -3.96 -0.55 -2.49
CA VAL A 37 -2.86 -1.35 -1.91
C VAL A 37 -3.04 -2.84 -2.18
N ALA A 38 -4.26 -3.34 -1.97
CA ALA A 38 -4.55 -4.75 -2.13
C ALA A 38 -4.53 -5.19 -3.60
N ASP A 39 -5.04 -4.36 -4.50
CA ASP A 39 -5.04 -4.63 -5.93
C ASP A 39 -3.64 -4.71 -6.52
N TYR A 40 -2.74 -3.82 -6.10
CA TYR A 40 -1.35 -3.86 -6.56
C TYR A 40 -0.59 -5.06 -5.95
N MET A 41 -0.85 -5.41 -4.68
CA MET A 41 -0.31 -6.64 -4.08
C MET A 41 -0.81 -7.89 -4.80
N TYR A 42 -2.10 -7.94 -5.16
CA TYR A 42 -2.66 -9.02 -5.96
C TYR A 42 -2.02 -9.05 -7.35
N GLY A 43 -1.82 -7.89 -7.98
CA GLY A 43 -1.13 -7.73 -9.25
C GLY A 43 0.30 -8.26 -9.23
N ALA A 44 1.04 -8.04 -8.14
CA ALA A 44 2.39 -8.58 -7.94
C ALA A 44 2.36 -10.12 -7.81
N ALA A 45 1.48 -10.65 -6.96
CA ALA A 45 1.31 -12.09 -6.77
C ALA A 45 0.88 -12.80 -8.07
N ASN A 46 -0.02 -12.19 -8.84
CA ASN A 46 -0.47 -12.72 -10.12
C ASN A 46 0.68 -12.75 -11.14
N ARG A 47 1.50 -11.69 -11.22
CA ARG A 47 2.70 -11.68 -12.07
C ARG A 47 3.68 -12.78 -11.69
N MET A 48 3.97 -12.95 -10.39
CA MET A 48 4.84 -14.03 -9.92
C MET A 48 4.36 -15.40 -10.37
N ARG A 49 3.04 -15.65 -10.29
CA ARG A 49 2.42 -16.89 -10.75
C ARG A 49 2.50 -17.05 -12.27
N LEU A 50 2.05 -16.05 -13.03
CA LEU A 50 1.99 -16.10 -14.49
C LEU A 50 3.37 -16.24 -15.13
N TYR A 51 4.36 -15.55 -14.56
CA TYR A 51 5.73 -15.57 -15.04
C TYR A 51 6.52 -16.78 -14.54
N GLN A 52 5.92 -17.61 -13.68
CA GLN A 52 6.58 -18.76 -13.06
C GLN A 52 7.90 -18.32 -12.40
N VAL A 53 7.81 -17.33 -11.51
CA VAL A 53 8.96 -16.89 -10.72
C VAL A 53 9.27 -17.97 -9.69
N GLU A 54 10.28 -18.79 -9.98
CA GLU A 54 10.62 -19.95 -9.16
C GLU A 54 11.38 -19.57 -7.88
N LYS A 55 12.24 -18.55 -7.97
CA LYS A 55 13.08 -18.11 -6.85
C LYS A 55 12.64 -16.76 -6.33
N ILE A 56 12.24 -16.73 -5.05
CA ILE A 56 12.00 -15.50 -4.31
C ILE A 56 13.34 -14.87 -3.95
N THR A 57 13.68 -13.76 -4.59
CA THR A 57 14.94 -13.03 -4.33
C THR A 57 14.88 -12.31 -2.99
N LYS A 58 16.05 -11.90 -2.48
CA LYS A 58 16.14 -11.08 -1.27
C LYS A 58 15.40 -9.75 -1.44
N SER A 59 15.45 -9.16 -2.63
CA SER A 59 14.77 -7.89 -2.94
C SER A 59 13.24 -8.05 -2.95
N ILE A 60 12.70 -9.09 -3.59
CA ILE A 60 11.25 -9.39 -3.55
C ILE A 60 10.80 -9.57 -2.10
N ARG A 61 11.50 -10.40 -1.32
CA ARG A 61 11.20 -10.58 0.11
C ARG A 61 11.23 -9.25 0.84
N LYS A 62 12.25 -8.44 0.60
CA LYS A 62 12.41 -7.18 1.32
C LYS A 62 11.29 -6.18 1.03
N MET A 63 10.85 -6.07 -0.22
CA MET A 63 9.74 -5.21 -0.60
C MET A 63 8.41 -5.70 -0.02
N THR A 64 8.19 -7.02 0.02
CA THR A 64 7.00 -7.57 0.69
C THR A 64 6.99 -7.31 2.20
N GLU A 65 8.14 -7.38 2.87
CA GLU A 65 8.27 -7.02 4.29
C GLU A 65 7.96 -5.54 4.54
N ILE A 66 8.49 -4.66 3.68
CA ILE A 66 8.25 -3.21 3.75
C ILE A 66 6.76 -2.91 3.58
N THR A 67 6.13 -3.51 2.58
CA THR A 67 4.69 -3.32 2.32
C THR A 67 3.85 -3.83 3.48
N LEU A 68 4.19 -4.98 4.06
CA LEU A 68 3.52 -5.52 5.23
C LEU A 68 3.64 -4.58 6.44
N GLU A 69 4.82 -4.04 6.71
CA GLU A 69 5.02 -3.06 7.80
C GLU A 69 4.19 -1.79 7.57
N ALA A 70 4.11 -1.31 6.33
CA ALA A 70 3.28 -0.16 5.97
C ALA A 70 1.78 -0.45 6.20
N CYS A 71 1.28 -1.63 5.82
CA CYS A 71 -0.09 -2.04 6.09
C CYS A 71 -0.42 -2.11 7.59
N GLN A 72 0.53 -2.56 8.42
CA GLN A 72 0.35 -2.58 9.88
C GLN A 72 0.25 -1.16 10.46
N LEU A 73 1.04 -0.22 9.93
CA LEU A 73 0.96 1.20 10.33
C LEU A 73 -0.36 1.84 9.88
N ILE A 74 -0.83 1.53 8.67
CA ILE A 74 -2.15 1.94 8.18
C ILE A 74 -3.24 1.45 9.14
N GLN A 75 -3.21 0.18 9.54
CA GLN A 75 -4.18 -0.38 10.47
C GLN A 75 -4.20 0.37 11.82
N ILE A 76 -3.02 0.71 12.35
CA ILE A 76 -2.89 1.50 13.59
C ILE A 76 -3.51 2.88 13.40
N ALA A 77 -3.15 3.60 12.33
CA ALA A 77 -3.63 4.95 12.07
C ALA A 77 -5.15 5.01 11.86
N ILE A 78 -5.74 4.01 11.19
CA ILE A 78 -7.20 3.88 11.05
C ILE A 78 -7.85 3.64 12.41
N GLY A 79 -7.22 2.84 13.28
CA GLY A 79 -7.69 2.66 14.65
C GLY A 79 -7.76 3.96 15.44
N ASP A 80 -6.76 4.82 15.25
CA ASP A 80 -6.67 6.15 15.89
C ASP A 80 -7.72 7.16 15.36
N LEU A 81 -8.30 6.94 14.17
CA LEU A 81 -9.40 7.76 13.64
C LEU A 81 -10.71 7.59 14.41
N LYS A 82 -10.93 6.44 15.08
CA LYS A 82 -12.22 6.13 15.71
C LYS A 82 -12.69 7.20 16.70
N ASP A 83 -11.75 7.75 17.46
CA ASP A 83 -12.04 8.77 18.48
C ASP A 83 -11.44 10.14 18.13
N MET A 84 -10.69 10.25 17.02
CA MET A 84 -9.98 11.48 16.58
C MET A 84 -9.09 12.14 17.65
N LYS A 85 -8.76 11.41 18.73
CA LYS A 85 -7.99 11.93 19.88
C LYS A 85 -6.48 11.83 19.69
N ASN A 86 -6.02 10.95 18.81
CA ASN A 86 -4.60 10.64 18.64
C ASN A 86 -4.04 11.13 17.30
N LEU A 87 -4.30 12.39 16.95
CA LEU A 87 -3.79 13.01 15.71
C LEU A 87 -2.26 12.94 15.60
N LYS A 88 -1.55 13.01 16.73
CA LYS A 88 -0.08 12.83 16.77
C LYS A 88 0.34 11.41 16.39
N GLY A 89 -0.40 10.39 16.83
CA GLY A 89 -0.17 9.00 16.45
C GLY A 89 -0.36 8.76 14.96
N ILE A 90 -1.42 9.33 14.39
CA ILE A 90 -1.69 9.29 12.94
C ILE A 90 -0.52 9.93 12.17
N ALA A 91 -0.09 11.13 12.55
CA ALA A 91 1.01 11.82 11.90
C ALA A 91 2.33 11.03 11.96
N GLU A 92 2.65 10.41 13.10
CA GLU A 92 3.86 9.58 13.22
C GLU A 92 3.77 8.30 12.39
N ALA A 93 2.60 7.67 12.32
CA ALA A 93 2.37 6.52 11.44
C ALA A 93 2.57 6.90 9.96
N CYS A 94 2.00 8.03 9.51
CA CYS A 94 2.16 8.52 8.14
C CYS A 94 3.61 8.82 7.80
N LYS A 95 4.35 9.48 8.71
CA LYS A 95 5.79 9.70 8.57
C LYS A 95 6.59 8.41 8.43
N ARG A 96 6.22 7.36 9.19
CA ARG A 96 6.88 6.04 9.08
C ARG A 96 6.54 5.35 7.77
N ILE A 97 5.31 5.43 7.28
CA ILE A 97 4.91 4.92 5.96
C ILE A 97 5.71 5.61 4.86
N ASN A 98 5.84 6.93 4.90
CA ASN A 98 6.68 7.69 3.95
C ASN A 98 8.14 7.22 3.97
N LYS A 99 8.72 6.93 5.14
CA LYS A 99 10.08 6.36 5.22
C LYS A 99 10.17 4.95 4.62
N LEU A 100 9.11 4.15 4.76
CA LEU A 100 9.04 2.79 4.20
C LEU A 100 8.94 2.81 2.68
N GLU A 101 8.15 3.72 2.10
CA GLU A 101 8.07 3.91 0.66
C GLU A 101 9.43 4.31 0.07
N ASN A 102 10.07 5.36 0.58
CA ASN A 102 11.44 5.73 0.16
C ASN A 102 12.43 4.56 0.27
N LYS A 103 12.29 3.71 1.29
CA LYS A 103 13.11 2.50 1.43
C LYS A 103 12.78 1.45 0.38
N SER A 104 11.51 1.32 0.00
CA SER A 104 11.05 0.44 -1.08
C SER A 104 11.67 0.86 -2.41
N ASP A 105 11.65 2.15 -2.74
CA ASP A 105 12.22 2.72 -3.97
C ASP A 105 13.72 2.40 -4.05
N ASN A 106 14.45 2.64 -2.95
CA ASN A 106 15.87 2.32 -2.86
C ASN A 106 16.16 0.82 -3.04
N VAL A 107 15.27 -0.06 -2.59
CA VAL A 107 15.42 -1.51 -2.78
C VAL A 107 15.13 -1.87 -4.24
N PHE A 108 14.10 -1.27 -4.83
CA PHE A 108 13.74 -1.45 -6.22
C PHE A 108 14.88 -1.04 -7.15
N ASP A 109 15.40 0.18 -7.02
CA ASP A 109 16.48 0.72 -7.87
C ASP A 109 17.72 -0.16 -7.83
N LYS A 110 18.14 -0.58 -6.63
CA LYS A 110 19.28 -1.48 -6.45
C LYS A 110 19.04 -2.85 -7.06
N ALA A 111 17.84 -3.38 -6.91
CA ALA A 111 17.49 -4.68 -7.48
C ALA A 111 17.44 -4.63 -9.01
N VAL A 112 16.91 -3.56 -9.59
CA VAL A 112 16.91 -3.36 -11.04
C VAL A 112 18.33 -3.21 -11.56
N ALA A 113 19.17 -2.38 -10.92
CA ALA A 113 20.57 -2.25 -11.30
C ALA A 113 21.31 -3.60 -11.28
N ASP A 114 21.16 -4.37 -10.19
CA ASP A 114 21.75 -5.70 -10.03
C ASP A 114 21.27 -6.69 -11.11
N ILE A 115 19.97 -6.70 -11.43
CA ILE A 115 19.41 -7.55 -12.48
C ILE A 115 20.03 -7.21 -13.85
N PHE A 116 20.12 -5.93 -14.20
CA PHE A 116 20.67 -5.52 -15.50
C PHE A 116 22.18 -5.72 -15.61
N GLU A 117 22.91 -5.72 -14.49
CA GLU A 117 24.35 -5.96 -14.46
C GLU A 117 24.69 -7.47 -14.50
N ASN A 118 23.92 -8.30 -13.77
CA ASN A 118 24.32 -9.68 -13.46
C ASN A 118 23.48 -10.78 -14.14
N GLU A 119 22.27 -10.49 -14.63
CA GLU A 119 21.43 -11.46 -15.34
C GLU A 119 21.64 -11.38 -16.86
N THR A 120 21.72 -12.54 -17.51
CA THR A 120 21.94 -12.65 -18.96
C THR A 120 20.69 -13.11 -19.70
N ASP A 121 19.78 -13.82 -19.03
CA ASP A 121 18.50 -14.19 -19.62
C ASP A 121 17.52 -13.01 -19.61
N ALA A 122 17.27 -12.45 -20.78
CA ALA A 122 16.31 -11.36 -20.98
C ALA A 122 14.90 -11.69 -20.45
N LYS A 123 14.47 -12.97 -20.47
CA LYS A 123 13.19 -13.37 -19.89
C LYS A 123 13.23 -13.17 -18.38
N ASN A 124 14.29 -13.60 -17.69
CA ASN A 124 14.42 -13.38 -16.25
C ASN A 124 14.46 -11.89 -15.91
N ILE A 125 15.18 -11.08 -16.67
CA ILE A 125 15.20 -9.62 -16.48
C ILE A 125 13.78 -9.06 -16.49
N ILE A 126 12.98 -9.40 -17.51
CA ILE A 126 11.59 -8.96 -17.62
C ILE A 126 10.75 -9.47 -16.44
N LYS A 127 10.79 -10.78 -16.16
CA LYS A 127 9.97 -11.40 -15.10
C LYS A 127 10.22 -10.75 -13.74
N TYR A 128 11.49 -10.61 -13.36
CA TYR A 128 11.86 -10.09 -12.05
C TYR A 128 11.63 -8.58 -11.94
N LYS A 129 11.97 -7.80 -12.98
CA LYS A 129 11.70 -6.36 -13.01
C LYS A 129 10.20 -6.06 -12.86
N GLU A 130 9.35 -6.76 -13.60
CA GLU A 130 7.90 -6.56 -13.56
C GLU A 130 7.28 -6.87 -12.19
N VAL A 131 7.77 -7.93 -11.52
CA VAL A 131 7.34 -8.25 -10.15
C VAL A 131 7.80 -7.21 -9.16
N LEU A 132 9.07 -6.79 -9.24
CA LEU A 132 9.61 -5.74 -8.37
C LEU A 132 8.88 -4.41 -8.57
N SER A 133 8.56 -4.04 -9.81
CA SER A 133 7.81 -2.82 -10.12
C SER A 133 6.39 -2.89 -9.55
N ALA A 134 5.70 -4.02 -9.65
CA ALA A 134 4.38 -4.17 -9.04
C ALA A 134 4.42 -4.08 -7.50
N LEU A 135 5.49 -4.57 -6.86
CA LEU A 135 5.68 -4.44 -5.41
C LEU A 135 6.05 -3.01 -5.00
N GLU A 136 6.83 -2.29 -5.81
CA GLU A 136 7.13 -0.87 -5.57
C GLU A 136 5.85 -0.04 -5.62
N SER A 137 5.02 -0.28 -6.64
CA SER A 137 3.75 0.42 -6.78
C SER A 137 2.78 0.11 -5.63
N ALA A 138 2.79 -1.11 -5.09
CA ALA A 138 2.02 -1.45 -3.88
C ALA A 138 2.50 -0.66 -2.65
N ALA A 139 3.81 -0.47 -2.49
CA ALA A 139 4.36 0.37 -1.43
C ALA A 139 4.02 1.86 -1.61
N ASP A 140 4.02 2.37 -2.85
CA ASP A 140 3.53 3.71 -3.18
C ASP A 140 2.04 3.89 -2.80
N LYS A 141 1.20 2.88 -3.04
CA LYS A 141 -0.21 2.92 -2.62
C LYS A 141 -0.37 3.03 -1.10
N CYS A 142 0.53 2.44 -0.31
CA CYS A 142 0.52 2.65 1.13
C CYS A 142 0.77 4.12 1.51
N LYS A 143 1.65 4.81 0.79
CA LYS A 143 1.84 6.27 0.93
C LYS A 143 0.61 7.05 0.48
N GLY A 144 -0.09 6.59 -0.56
CA GLY A 144 -1.41 7.10 -0.94
C GLY A 144 -2.41 7.09 0.23
N VAL A 145 -2.48 5.99 0.97
CA VAL A 145 -3.31 5.89 2.19
C VAL A 145 -2.85 6.89 3.27
N ALA A 146 -1.53 7.02 3.49
CA ALA A 146 -0.98 7.98 4.43
C ALA A 146 -1.36 9.43 4.10
N ASN A 147 -1.34 9.82 2.82
CA ASN A 147 -1.75 11.16 2.38
C ASN A 147 -3.23 11.44 2.69
N VAL A 148 -4.11 10.45 2.51
CA VAL A 148 -5.53 10.57 2.87
C VAL A 148 -5.68 10.74 4.39
N LEU A 149 -4.97 9.91 5.18
CA LEU A 149 -4.97 10.00 6.64
C LEU A 149 -4.47 11.37 7.15
N GLU A 150 -3.40 11.91 6.57
CA GLU A 150 -2.88 13.25 6.89
C GLU A 150 -3.91 14.33 6.56
N SER A 151 -4.57 14.25 5.40
CA SER A 151 -5.62 15.19 5.02
C SER A 151 -6.78 15.18 6.02
N ILE A 152 -7.21 14.01 6.46
CA ILE A 152 -8.24 13.86 7.50
C ILE A 152 -7.76 14.48 8.82
N ALA A 153 -6.55 14.16 9.26
CA ALA A 153 -6.00 14.68 10.50
C ALA A 153 -5.92 16.21 10.51
N VAL A 154 -5.56 16.84 9.40
CA VAL A 154 -5.49 18.31 9.26
C VAL A 154 -6.87 18.96 9.37
N LYS A 155 -7.92 18.36 8.78
CA LYS A 155 -9.30 18.90 8.88
C LYS A 155 -9.85 18.93 10.31
N HIS A 156 -9.32 18.06 11.17
CA HIS A 156 -9.77 17.88 12.55
C HIS A 156 -8.75 18.34 13.60
N SER A 157 -7.69 19.03 13.18
CA SER A 157 -6.66 19.63 14.06
C SER A 157 -7.08 20.98 14.63
#